data_AF-A0A3C1SH89-F1
#
_entry.id   AF-A0A3C1SH89-F1
#
_cell.length_a   1.000
_cell.length_b   1.000
_cell.length_c   1.000
_cell.angle_alpha   90.00
_cell.angle_beta   90.00
_cell.angle_gamma   90.00
#
_symmetry.space_group_name_H-M   'P 1'
#
loop_
_entity.id
_entity.type
_entity.pdbx_description
1 polymer ?
#
loop_
_entity_poly.entity_id
_entity_poly.type
_entity_poly.pdbx_seq_one_letter_code
_entity_poly.pdbx_strand_id
1 'polypeptide(L)' 'MKQKRYRDFNSYLREIFGCRVQKITVDAGLNCPNRDGTISTGGC' A
#
# COMPACT_ATOMS: atom_id res chain seq x y z
N MET A 1 -13.86 5.28 25.61
CA MET A 1 -13.48 4.93 24.22
C MET A 1 -12.37 5.90 23.80
N LYS A 2 -11.12 5.43 23.68
CA LYS A 2 -9.96 6.31 23.51
C LYS A 2 -9.94 6.83 22.06
N GLN A 3 -10.03 8.14 21.85
CA GLN A 3 -9.87 8.78 20.55
C GLN A 3 -8.50 8.41 19.96
N LYS A 4 -8.49 7.85 18.74
CA LYS A 4 -7.24 7.55 18.03
C LYS A 4 -6.62 8.87 17.58
N ARG A 5 -5.32 9.06 17.86
CA ARG A 5 -4.58 10.26 17.45
C ARG A 5 -4.39 10.37 15.93
N TYR A 6 -4.52 9.25 15.22
CA TYR A 6 -4.36 9.18 13.77
C TYR A 6 -5.44 8.31 13.17
N ARG A 7 -5.85 8.65 11.94
CA ARG A 7 -6.71 7.83 11.12
C ARG A 7 -5.86 6.74 10.47
N ASP A 8 -5.95 5.53 10.98
CA ASP A 8 -5.23 4.40 10.40
C ASP A 8 -5.84 3.98 9.05
N PHE A 9 -4.97 3.45 8.20
CA PHE A 9 -5.33 3.06 6.84
C PHE A 9 -6.40 1.98 6.80
N ASN A 10 -6.45 1.07 7.78
CA ASN A 10 -7.49 0.04 7.86
C ASN A 10 -8.86 0.68 8.08
N SER A 11 -8.97 1.61 9.04
CA SER A 11 -10.22 2.34 9.31
C SER A 11 -10.68 3.14 8.08
N TYR A 12 -9.77 3.79 7.37
CA TYR A 12 -10.07 4.49 6.11
C TYR A 12 -10.63 3.55 5.04
N LEU A 13 -9.99 2.40 4.81
CA LEU A 13 -10.43 1.44 3.80
C LEU A 13 -11.79 0.83 4.16
N ARG A 14 -12.03 0.53 5.44
CA ARG A 14 -13.34 0.01 5.88
C ARG A 14 -14.49 0.99 5.63
N GLU A 15 -14.23 2.29 5.74
CA GLU A 15 -15.21 3.34 5.44
C GLU A 15 -15.55 3.38 3.95
N ILE A 16 -14.55 3.21 3.08
CA ILE A 16 -14.76 3.20 1.62
C ILE A 16 -15.49 1.94 1.15
N PHE A 17 -15.06 0.76 1.62
CA PHE A 17 -15.50 -0.53 1.06
C PHE A 17 -16.62 -1.18 1.88
N GLY A 18 -16.96 -0.66 3.06
CA GLY A 18 -18.01 -1.19 3.94
C GLY A 18 -17.69 -2.58 4.53
N CYS A 19 -16.50 -3.11 4.30
CA CYS A 19 -16.11 -4.46 4.71
C CYS A 19 -14.66 -4.49 5.20
N ARG A 20 -14.26 -5.62 5.81
CA ARG A 20 -12.87 -5.83 6.22
C ARG A 20 -12.00 -6.02 4.98
N VAL A 21 -11.10 -5.08 4.74
CA VAL A 21 -10.10 -5.16 3.66
C VAL A 21 -8.85 -5.89 4.14
N GLN A 22 -8.29 -6.76 3.30
CA GLN A 22 -7.03 -7.48 3.55
C GLN A 22 -5.98 -7.04 2.54
N LYS A 23 -4.75 -6.85 3.00
CA LYS A 23 -3.60 -6.65 2.12
C LYS A 23 -3.09 -8.01 1.69
N ILE A 24 -3.05 -8.25 0.38
CA ILE A 24 -2.49 -9.45 -0.22
C ILE A 24 -1.19 -9.03 -0.90
N THR A 25 -0.10 -9.72 -0.57
CA THR A 25 1.16 -9.53 -1.29
C THR A 25 1.00 -10.15 -2.67
N VAL A 26 1.21 -9.36 -3.72
CA VAL A 26 1.20 -9.84 -5.10
C VAL A 26 2.62 -9.71 -5.61
N ASP A 27 3.23 -10.84 -5.98
CA ASP A 27 4.42 -10.83 -6.80
C ASP A 27 3.98 -10.81 -8.27
N ALA A 28 4.22 -9.69 -8.94
CA ALA A 28 3.89 -9.50 -10.33
C ALA A 28 5.14 -9.54 -11.23
N GLY A 29 6.30 -9.98 -10.72
CA GLY A 29 7.56 -9.96 -11.46
C GLY A 29 8.02 -8.55 -11.87
N LEU A 30 7.47 -7.51 -11.23
CA LEU A 30 7.84 -6.12 -11.48
C LEU A 30 9.23 -5.87 -10.91
N ASN A 31 10.17 -5.41 -11.74
CA ASN A 31 11.40 -4.82 -11.26
C ASN A 31 11.18 -3.34 -10.95
N CYS A 32 12.10 -2.70 -10.24
CA CYS A 32 12.07 -1.25 -10.04
C CYS A 32 12.37 -0.57 -11.38
N PRO A 33 11.41 0.14 -12.02
CA PRO A 33 11.80 1.20 -12.92
C PRO A 33 12.26 2.38 -12.07
N ASN A 34 13.37 3.01 -12.42
CA ASN A 34 13.64 4.36 -11.97
C ASN A 34 12.43 5.25 -12.33
N ARG A 35 12.20 6.32 -11.56
CA ARG A 35 11.09 7.26 -11.78
C ARG A 35 11.02 7.83 -13.22
N ASP A 36 12.13 7.78 -13.93
CA ASP A 36 12.31 8.21 -15.32
C ASP A 36 12.12 7.08 -16.37
N GLY A 37 11.80 5.85 -15.95
CA GLY A 37 11.55 4.71 -16.83
C GLY A 37 12.80 3.91 -17.21
N THR A 38 13.97 4.22 -16.66
CA THR A 38 15.18 3.40 -16.88
C THR A 38 15.25 2.23 -15.88
N ILE A 39 15.74 1.06 -16.29
CA ILE A 39 15.90 -0.09 -15.39
C ILE A 39 17.06 0.21 -14.44
N SER A 40 16.79 0.27 -13.14
CA SER A 40 17.83 0.39 -12.11
C SER A 40 18.43 -0.98 -11.81
N THR A 41 19.76 -1.07 -11.79
CA THR A 41 20.51 -2.28 -11.35
C THR A 41 20.99 -2.17 -9.90
N GLY A 42 20.77 -1.03 -9.25
CA GLY A 42 21.23 -0.73 -7.89
C GLY A 42 20.22 -1.08 -6.79
N GLY A 43 19.03 -1.55 -7.15
CA GLY A 43 17.92 -1.71 -6.20
C GLY A 43 17.23 -0.38 -5.89
N CYS A 44 16.20 -0.45 -5.06
CA CYS A 44 15.48 0.70 -4.52
C CYS A 44 15.88 0.93 -3.06
#